data_AF-A0A1A8CHF4-F1
#
_entry.id   AF-A0A1A8CHF4-F1
#
_cell.length_a   1.000
_cell.length_b   1.000
_cell.length_c   1.000
_cell.angle_alpha   90.00
_cell.angle_beta   90.00
_cell.angle_gamma   90.00
#
_symmetry.space_group_name_H-M   'P 1'
#
loop_
_entity.id
_entity.type
_entity.pdbx_description
1 polymer ?
#
loop_
_entity_poly.entity_id
_entity_poly.type
_entity_poly.pdbx_seq_one_letter_code
_entity_poly.pdbx_strand_id
1 'polypeptide(L)'
;CDLMRSANRNALAPVLCLKCSGLGMISQRNHGILLGVVGTDVPVSELLKTIPKYKLGIHGYAFAITNNGYILTHPDLRPLYGDGKKRRKPNYSSVDLSEVEWEDKDDTLRNAMVNRKTGTFSMEVTKSVDKGKRVLILHNDYYYTDIKGTPFSLGVGLSRGHGKYFFRGNVTVEEGLHDLEHPDVALADEWTYCNTDEHPEHRYLSQIEAIKMYLSGHEPRLQCDKELIQEVLFDAVVTAPLEAYWTSLVLNKSENSDKGVEIAFLGTRTGMSRINLFVLPDELTNQDFLTAEDKEGVFNADHFPLWYKRAAEQVPGTFIYSLPFNTGSENKSVVLASTAIQLLDERESPIAAAVGIQMKLEFFQRKFWTASRQCTALDGRCSISCDEENINCYLIDNNGFILVAEDYTLTGNFFGQAEGAVMSKLLQMGSFKRVTLYDYQALCRVYSESRDSGHTLLDPYFAFLAAVKWTLTELVIFLVEFNLYSWWNSDFTAKAQTAGPSMQVPCDTEYPAFVSERTIKENMGNIDCDGCIKSFVIQQIPSSNLFMVVVDNTCDCSNFEPITMEPIEIMYNESLKCERIKVQKDRRRPDTCHPFHSEENPMECGGATSLTSFLAAKLFCAFLVLFLR
;
A
#
# COMPACT_ATOMS: atom_id res chain seq x y z
N CYS A 1 -23.36 18.16 26.54
CA CYS A 1 -22.46 18.40 25.39
C CYS A 1 -21.11 17.67 25.44
N ASP A 2 -20.79 16.85 26.45
CA ASP A 2 -19.49 16.14 26.52
C ASP A 2 -19.53 14.62 26.27
N LEU A 3 -20.67 14.05 25.87
CA LEU A 3 -20.81 12.59 25.66
C LEU A 3 -20.88 12.14 24.19
N MET A 4 -20.69 13.04 23.22
CA MET A 4 -20.65 12.71 21.77
C MET A 4 -19.27 12.92 21.14
N ARG A 5 -18.21 12.44 21.80
CA ARG A 5 -16.83 12.47 21.25
C ARG A 5 -16.35 11.16 20.61
N SER A 6 -17.16 10.10 20.59
CA SER A 6 -16.72 8.75 20.17
C SER A 6 -17.40 8.17 18.90
N ALA A 7 -18.36 8.86 18.29
CA ALA A 7 -19.03 8.35 17.10
C ALA A 7 -18.48 9.00 15.81
N ASN A 8 -17.99 8.16 14.90
CA ASN A 8 -17.58 8.48 13.52
C ASN A 8 -18.53 9.50 12.86
N ARG A 9 -18.04 10.70 12.56
CA ARG A 9 -18.82 11.80 11.96
C ARG A 9 -18.79 11.81 10.44
N ASN A 10 -18.96 10.66 9.79
CA ASN A 10 -19.05 10.61 8.33
C ASN A 10 -20.41 10.01 7.93
N ALA A 11 -21.22 10.85 7.29
CA ALA A 11 -22.55 10.59 6.70
C ALA A 11 -23.72 10.37 7.68
N LEU A 12 -24.62 11.34 7.74
CA LEU A 12 -26.03 11.15 8.08
C LEU A 12 -26.86 11.58 6.86
N ALA A 13 -27.42 10.62 6.14
CA ALA A 13 -28.48 10.82 5.15
C ALA A 13 -29.84 10.93 5.87
N PRO A 14 -30.89 11.53 5.26
CA PRO A 14 -32.15 11.77 5.94
C PRO A 14 -32.84 10.45 6.33
N VAL A 15 -33.13 10.30 7.63
CA VAL A 15 -33.82 9.13 8.19
C VAL A 15 -35.31 9.24 7.89
N LEU A 16 -35.84 8.29 7.11
CA LEU A 16 -37.28 8.12 6.89
C LEU A 16 -37.88 7.34 8.07
N CYS A 17 -38.59 8.02 8.98
CA CYS A 17 -39.35 7.34 10.03
C CYS A 17 -40.67 6.80 9.46
N LEU A 18 -40.72 5.50 9.15
CA LEU A 18 -41.98 4.79 8.91
C LEU A 18 -42.62 4.43 10.26
N LYS A 19 -43.77 5.07 10.56
CA LYS A 19 -44.62 4.72 11.71
C LYS A 19 -45.37 3.42 11.39
N CYS A 20 -44.95 2.30 11.99
CA CYS A 20 -45.82 1.12 12.11
C CYS A 20 -46.83 1.34 13.24
N SER A 21 -48.08 1.58 12.87
CA SER A 21 -49.20 1.67 13.81
C SER A 21 -49.67 0.27 14.23
N GLY A 22 -49.21 -0.18 15.39
CA GLY A 22 -49.80 -1.29 16.15
C GLY A 22 -50.51 -0.74 17.38
N LEU A 23 -51.79 -1.10 17.58
CA LEU A 23 -52.62 -0.66 18.71
C LEU A 23 -51.98 -1.02 20.06
N GLY A 24 -51.60 0.00 20.81
CA GLY A 24 -51.26 -0.08 22.23
C GLY A 24 -51.13 1.34 22.78
N MET A 25 -51.84 1.66 23.87
CA MET A 25 -51.82 2.97 24.51
C MET A 25 -50.38 3.37 24.87
N ILE A 26 -49.77 4.26 24.09
CA ILE A 26 -48.49 4.91 24.41
C ILE A 26 -48.83 6.21 25.15
N SER A 27 -48.39 6.30 26.40
CA SER A 27 -48.36 7.54 27.20
C SER A 27 -47.73 8.67 26.39
N GLN A 28 -48.50 9.74 26.13
CA GLN A 28 -48.13 10.91 25.32
C GLN A 28 -47.08 11.86 25.96
N ARG A 29 -46.19 11.38 26.84
CA ARG A 29 -45.26 12.24 27.60
C ARG A 29 -43.77 12.14 27.24
N ASN A 30 -43.38 11.37 26.22
CA ASN A 30 -41.99 11.29 25.74
C ASN A 30 -41.85 11.75 24.26
N HIS A 31 -42.46 12.88 23.89
CA HIS A 31 -42.29 13.48 22.57
C HIS A 31 -41.00 14.31 22.53
N GLY A 32 -39.86 13.68 22.22
CA GLY A 32 -38.59 14.39 22.10
C GLY A 32 -37.34 13.53 22.31
N ILE A 33 -37.51 12.30 22.79
CA ILE A 33 -36.38 11.39 23.01
C ILE A 33 -36.05 10.65 21.71
N LEU A 34 -34.83 10.84 21.21
CA LEU A 34 -34.27 10.07 20.09
C LEU A 34 -34.30 8.58 20.45
N LEU A 35 -35.14 7.80 19.79
CA LEU A 35 -35.25 6.34 20.03
C LEU A 35 -33.94 5.61 19.71
N GLY A 36 -33.23 6.08 18.68
CA GLY A 36 -31.97 5.52 18.23
C GLY A 36 -31.56 6.04 16.85
N VAL A 37 -30.40 5.61 16.39
CA VAL A 37 -29.89 5.89 15.04
C VAL A 37 -29.84 4.56 14.29
N VAL A 38 -30.38 4.55 13.08
CA VAL A 38 -30.22 3.43 12.15
C VAL A 38 -29.13 3.81 11.16
N GLY A 39 -28.12 2.94 11.03
CA GLY A 39 -27.06 3.07 10.04
C GLY A 39 -27.06 1.86 9.13
N THR A 40 -26.62 2.06 7.88
CA THR A 40 -26.28 0.98 6.96
C THR A 40 -24.83 1.14 6.55
N ASP A 41 -24.07 0.05 6.57
CA ASP A 41 -22.68 0.07 6.17
C ASP A 41 -22.58 -0.07 4.65
N VAL A 42 -21.78 0.80 4.03
CA VAL A 42 -21.40 0.68 2.62
C VAL A 42 -19.92 0.36 2.56
N PRO A 43 -19.53 -0.86 2.14
CA PRO A 43 -18.12 -1.23 2.04
C PRO A 43 -17.43 -0.45 0.92
N VAL A 44 -16.20 0.00 1.18
CA VAL A 44 -15.39 0.75 0.21
C VAL A 44 -15.09 -0.06 -1.05
N SER A 45 -14.99 -1.39 -0.94
CA SER A 45 -14.79 -2.28 -2.09
C SER A 45 -15.89 -2.15 -3.14
N GLU A 46 -17.15 -1.95 -2.72
CA GLU A 46 -18.27 -1.76 -3.65
C GLU A 46 -18.17 -0.41 -4.38
N LEU A 47 -17.67 0.63 -3.71
CA LEU A 47 -17.38 1.90 -4.38
C LEU A 47 -16.27 1.74 -5.41
N LEU A 48 -15.22 0.97 -5.09
CA LEU A 48 -14.10 0.72 -6.00
C LEU A 48 -14.52 -0.06 -7.26
N LYS A 49 -15.44 -1.02 -7.13
CA LYS A 49 -16.01 -1.77 -8.28
C LYS A 49 -16.70 -0.87 -9.31
N THR A 50 -17.25 0.27 -8.90
CA THR A 50 -17.93 1.21 -9.82
C THR A 50 -16.97 2.04 -10.68
N ILE A 51 -15.68 2.08 -10.34
CA ILE A 51 -14.68 2.90 -11.04
C ILE A 51 -14.14 2.12 -12.25
N PRO A 52 -14.33 2.59 -13.50
CA PRO A 52 -13.91 1.87 -14.69
C PRO A 52 -12.39 1.96 -14.91
N LYS A 53 -11.63 1.02 -14.35
CA LYS A 53 -10.15 1.03 -14.34
C LYS A 53 -9.53 0.99 -15.74
N TYR A 54 -10.05 0.14 -16.62
CA TYR A 54 -9.59 0.01 -18.00
C TYR A 54 -9.70 1.32 -18.83
N LYS A 55 -10.50 2.29 -18.37
CA LYS A 55 -10.68 3.62 -19.00
C LYS A 55 -9.73 4.68 -18.43
N LEU A 56 -9.30 4.55 -17.18
CA LEU A 56 -8.43 5.54 -16.52
C LEU A 56 -6.96 5.43 -16.98
N GLY A 57 -6.57 4.30 -17.55
CA GLY A 57 -5.18 4.02 -17.94
C GLY A 57 -4.34 3.51 -16.77
N ILE A 58 -3.08 3.18 -17.06
CA ILE A 58 -2.19 2.40 -16.18
C ILE A 58 -1.90 3.11 -14.85
N HIS A 59 -1.67 4.43 -14.91
CA HIS A 59 -1.42 5.27 -13.74
C HIS A 59 -2.66 6.01 -13.25
N GLY A 60 -3.80 5.81 -13.90
CA GLY A 60 -5.04 6.51 -13.60
C GLY A 60 -5.73 5.95 -12.36
N TYR A 61 -6.24 6.83 -11.51
CA TYR A 61 -6.98 6.44 -10.31
C TYR A 61 -8.08 7.43 -9.99
N ALA A 62 -9.08 6.96 -9.25
CA ALA A 62 -10.12 7.80 -8.68
C ALA A 62 -10.02 7.78 -7.16
N PHE A 63 -10.36 8.91 -6.55
CA PHE A 63 -10.34 9.09 -5.12
C PHE A 63 -11.50 9.97 -4.70
N ALA A 64 -11.95 9.80 -3.46
CA ALA A 64 -13.07 10.56 -2.91
C ALA A 64 -12.68 11.18 -1.57
N ILE A 65 -13.16 12.40 -1.32
CA ILE A 65 -12.93 13.11 -0.07
C ILE A 65 -14.24 13.57 0.56
N THR A 66 -14.19 13.79 1.87
CA THR A 66 -15.26 14.41 2.67
C THR A 66 -15.25 15.93 2.54
N ASN A 67 -16.31 16.59 3.03
CA ASN A 67 -16.39 18.04 3.20
C ASN A 67 -15.35 18.65 4.18
N ASN A 68 -14.56 17.81 4.86
CA ASN A 68 -13.47 18.24 5.74
C ASN A 68 -12.08 18.02 5.13
N GLY A 69 -11.98 17.42 3.94
CA GLY A 69 -10.71 17.06 3.30
C GLY A 69 -10.19 15.65 3.63
N TYR A 70 -10.88 14.90 4.51
CA TYR A 70 -10.51 13.52 4.80
C TYR A 70 -10.77 12.60 3.61
N ILE A 71 -9.84 11.69 3.36
CA ILE A 71 -9.94 10.71 2.29
C ILE A 71 -10.96 9.63 2.67
N LEU A 72 -11.90 9.37 1.76
CA LEU A 72 -12.78 8.20 1.81
C LEU A 72 -12.13 7.00 1.12
N THR A 73 -11.62 7.22 -0.11
CA THR A 73 -10.94 6.19 -0.91
C THR A 73 -9.77 6.82 -1.64
N HIS A 74 -8.60 6.19 -1.60
CA HIS A 74 -7.41 6.57 -2.38
C HIS A 74 -6.47 5.36 -2.46
N PRO A 75 -5.75 5.14 -3.59
CA PRO A 75 -4.79 4.01 -3.70
C PRO A 75 -3.74 3.98 -2.58
N ASP A 76 -3.19 5.15 -2.25
CA ASP A 76 -2.13 5.28 -1.22
C ASP A 76 -2.67 5.36 0.23
N LEU A 77 -3.99 5.20 0.45
CA LEU A 77 -4.56 5.09 1.79
C LEU A 77 -4.34 3.69 2.35
N ARG A 78 -3.59 3.58 3.46
CA ARG A 78 -3.23 2.30 4.09
C ARG A 78 -3.86 2.16 5.47
N PRO A 79 -5.14 1.75 5.57
CA PRO A 79 -5.87 1.71 6.83
C PRO A 79 -5.47 0.55 7.76
N LEU A 80 -4.78 -0.47 7.22
CA LEU A 80 -4.42 -1.69 7.93
C LEU A 80 -2.89 -1.79 8.10
N TYR A 81 -2.45 -2.45 9.17
CA TYR A 81 -1.04 -2.77 9.43
C TYR A 81 -0.85 -4.19 9.99
N GLY A 82 0.34 -4.75 9.79
CA GLY A 82 0.75 -6.07 10.27
C GLY A 82 0.60 -7.18 9.22
N ASP A 83 1.67 -7.95 9.01
CA ASP A 83 1.82 -8.98 7.96
C ASP A 83 1.07 -10.31 8.25
N GLY A 84 -0.06 -10.24 8.96
CA GLY A 84 -0.89 -11.43 9.22
C GLY A 84 -2.25 -11.05 9.79
N LYS A 85 -2.31 -10.76 11.10
CA LYS A 85 -3.53 -10.20 11.71
C LYS A 85 -3.61 -8.70 11.39
N LYS A 86 -4.10 -8.36 10.21
CA LYS A 86 -4.30 -6.97 9.76
C LYS A 86 -5.10 -6.18 10.81
N ARG A 87 -4.42 -5.31 11.56
CA ARG A 87 -5.03 -4.41 12.54
C ARG A 87 -5.28 -3.06 11.90
N ARG A 88 -6.34 -2.37 12.33
CA ARG A 88 -6.60 -1.00 11.88
C ARG A 88 -5.57 -0.05 12.50
N LYS A 89 -4.95 0.79 11.67
CA LYS A 89 -4.08 1.86 12.18
C LYS A 89 -4.91 2.83 13.01
N PRO A 90 -4.39 3.34 14.15
CA PRO A 90 -5.06 4.44 14.85
C PRO A 90 -5.24 5.64 13.91
N ASN A 91 -6.35 6.36 14.03
CA ASN A 91 -6.64 7.58 13.25
C ASN A 91 -6.66 7.43 11.71
N TYR A 92 -6.78 6.21 11.17
CA TYR A 92 -6.84 6.00 9.71
C TYR A 92 -8.01 6.75 9.03
N SER A 93 -9.08 7.06 9.76
CA SER A 93 -10.26 7.76 9.25
C SER A 93 -10.09 9.27 9.15
N SER A 94 -8.98 9.82 9.67
CA SER A 94 -8.68 11.25 9.67
C SER A 94 -7.49 11.63 8.80
N VAL A 95 -7.06 10.74 7.90
CA VAL A 95 -6.01 11.04 6.91
C VAL A 95 -6.55 12.07 5.91
N ASP A 96 -5.86 13.20 5.79
CA ASP A 96 -6.23 14.31 4.90
C ASP A 96 -5.63 14.11 3.49
N LEU A 97 -6.23 14.71 2.47
CA LEU A 97 -5.73 14.67 1.09
C LEU A 97 -4.29 15.18 0.98
N SER A 98 -3.92 16.26 1.69
CA SER A 98 -2.54 16.78 1.63
C SER A 98 -1.48 15.89 2.29
N GLU A 99 -1.88 14.85 3.03
CA GLU A 99 -0.94 13.86 3.58
C GLU A 99 -0.61 12.76 2.56
N VAL A 100 -1.36 12.70 1.45
CA VAL A 100 -1.17 11.70 0.40
C VAL A 100 -0.71 12.36 -0.89
N GLU A 101 -1.36 13.46 -1.28
CA GLU A 101 -0.99 14.32 -2.43
C GLU A 101 -0.21 15.53 -1.91
N TRP A 102 0.95 15.28 -1.31
CA TRP A 102 1.74 16.27 -0.56
C TRP A 102 2.45 17.29 -1.47
N GLU A 103 2.51 17.03 -2.77
CA GLU A 103 3.03 17.97 -3.78
C GLU A 103 2.16 19.22 -3.94
N ASP A 104 0.87 19.17 -3.58
CA ASP A 104 -0.04 20.34 -3.52
C ASP A 104 0.25 21.20 -2.29
N LYS A 105 1.39 21.91 -2.30
CA LYS A 105 1.85 22.74 -1.18
C LYS A 105 0.90 23.88 -0.80
N ASP A 106 0.10 24.35 -1.76
CA ASP A 106 -0.84 25.46 -1.59
C ASP A 106 -2.28 24.98 -1.28
N ASP A 107 -2.47 23.66 -1.10
CA ASP A 107 -3.76 23.01 -0.86
C ASP A 107 -4.83 23.40 -1.91
N THR A 108 -4.43 23.71 -3.15
CA THR A 108 -5.30 24.23 -4.20
C THR A 108 -6.37 23.23 -4.62
N LEU A 109 -5.96 21.99 -4.88
CA LEU A 109 -6.84 20.88 -5.26
C LEU A 109 -7.76 20.54 -4.08
N ARG A 110 -7.17 20.39 -2.90
CA ARG A 110 -7.90 20.08 -1.67
C ARG A 110 -8.99 21.11 -1.39
N ASN A 111 -8.64 22.40 -1.37
CA ASN A 111 -9.58 23.47 -1.03
C ASN A 111 -10.67 23.61 -2.10
N ALA A 112 -10.36 23.37 -3.38
CA ALA A 112 -11.37 23.37 -4.43
C ALA A 112 -12.40 22.25 -4.24
N MET A 113 -11.94 21.04 -3.90
CA MET A 113 -12.81 19.88 -3.66
C MET A 113 -13.63 20.01 -2.37
N VAL A 114 -13.06 20.53 -1.28
CA VAL A 114 -13.78 20.84 -0.03
C VAL A 114 -14.87 21.88 -0.26
N ASN A 115 -14.59 22.88 -1.10
CA ASN A 115 -15.54 23.90 -1.51
C ASN A 115 -16.53 23.43 -2.58
N ARG A 116 -16.50 22.14 -2.97
CA ARG A 116 -17.41 21.53 -3.95
C ARG A 116 -17.41 22.23 -5.31
N LYS A 117 -16.24 22.68 -5.75
CA LYS A 117 -16.07 23.23 -7.10
C LYS A 117 -15.83 22.10 -8.09
N THR A 118 -16.22 22.31 -9.34
CA THR A 118 -15.84 21.45 -10.46
C THR A 118 -14.70 22.13 -11.22
N GLY A 119 -13.64 21.40 -11.51
CA GLY A 119 -12.49 21.98 -12.19
C GLY A 119 -11.42 20.95 -12.53
N THR A 120 -10.29 21.48 -13.02
CA THR A 120 -9.10 20.71 -13.34
C THR A 120 -7.89 21.31 -12.64
N PHE A 121 -6.90 20.47 -12.37
CA PHE A 121 -5.63 20.87 -11.77
C PHE A 121 -4.52 19.97 -12.30
N SER A 122 -3.33 20.50 -12.52
CA SER A 122 -2.21 19.72 -13.05
C SER A 122 -0.99 19.93 -12.19
N MET A 123 -0.34 18.84 -11.80
CA MET A 123 0.92 18.89 -11.04
C MET A 123 1.81 17.69 -11.34
N GLU A 124 3.11 17.88 -11.13
CA GLU A 124 4.10 16.80 -11.13
C GLU A 124 4.07 16.13 -9.75
N VAL A 125 3.91 14.80 -9.74
CA VAL A 125 3.75 13.99 -8.53
C VAL A 125 4.83 12.92 -8.51
N THR A 126 5.41 12.74 -7.33
CA THR A 126 6.44 11.74 -7.07
C THR A 126 5.84 10.58 -6.29
N LYS A 127 5.68 9.44 -6.96
CA LYS A 127 5.12 8.24 -6.34
C LYS A 127 6.22 7.27 -5.96
N SER A 128 6.19 6.84 -4.71
CA SER A 128 7.04 5.76 -4.22
C SER A 128 6.50 4.40 -4.66
N VAL A 129 7.36 3.52 -5.14
CA VAL A 129 7.02 2.12 -5.50
C VAL A 129 7.97 1.15 -4.79
N ASP A 130 7.68 -0.16 -4.86
CA ASP A 130 8.45 -1.21 -4.17
C ASP A 130 8.56 -0.95 -2.66
N LYS A 131 7.42 -0.71 -2.00
CA LYS A 131 7.35 -0.40 -0.55
C LYS A 131 8.22 0.79 -0.12
N GLY A 132 8.36 1.82 -0.95
CA GLY A 132 9.12 3.04 -0.63
C GLY A 132 10.58 3.04 -1.09
N LYS A 133 11.01 2.05 -1.88
CA LYS A 133 12.41 1.94 -2.32
C LYS A 133 12.71 2.66 -3.62
N ARG A 134 11.81 2.61 -4.60
CA ARG A 134 12.00 3.23 -5.92
C ARG A 134 11.01 4.37 -6.11
N VAL A 135 11.29 5.27 -7.06
CA VAL A 135 10.46 6.46 -7.32
C VAL A 135 10.08 6.54 -8.79
N LEU A 136 8.81 6.86 -9.02
CA LEU A 136 8.28 7.25 -10.31
C LEU A 136 7.86 8.71 -10.26
N ILE A 137 8.27 9.47 -11.27
CA ILE A 137 7.89 10.88 -11.43
C ILE A 137 6.85 10.93 -12.53
N LEU A 138 5.64 11.39 -12.19
CA LEU A 138 4.48 11.40 -13.07
C LEU A 138 3.97 12.83 -13.23
N HIS A 139 3.45 13.18 -14.40
CA HIS A 139 2.72 14.43 -14.59
C HIS A 139 1.22 14.15 -14.62
N ASN A 140 0.54 14.45 -13.52
CA ASN A 140 -0.88 14.13 -13.34
C ASN A 140 -1.77 15.33 -13.66
N ASP A 141 -2.83 15.07 -14.43
CA ASP A 141 -3.96 15.97 -14.63
C ASP A 141 -5.16 15.44 -13.80
N TYR A 142 -5.53 16.20 -12.77
CA TYR A 142 -6.63 15.94 -11.86
C TYR A 142 -7.92 16.61 -12.36
N TYR A 143 -9.00 15.84 -12.36
CA TYR A 143 -10.36 16.27 -12.66
C TYR A 143 -11.22 16.03 -11.43
N TYR A 144 -11.90 17.06 -10.92
CA TYR A 144 -12.66 16.92 -9.69
C TYR A 144 -14.03 17.58 -9.79
N THR A 145 -14.99 17.02 -9.06
CA THR A 145 -16.38 17.50 -9.01
C THR A 145 -17.06 17.04 -7.71
N ASP A 146 -18.18 17.65 -7.37
CA ASP A 146 -18.98 17.22 -6.21
C ASP A 146 -19.96 16.08 -6.56
N ILE A 147 -20.25 15.21 -5.58
CA ILE A 147 -21.28 14.19 -5.71
C ILE A 147 -22.60 14.79 -5.21
N LYS A 148 -23.51 15.10 -6.14
CA LYS A 148 -24.82 15.70 -5.85
C LYS A 148 -25.59 14.89 -4.80
N GLY A 149 -26.19 15.57 -3.84
CA GLY A 149 -26.97 14.94 -2.76
C GLY A 149 -26.14 14.34 -1.62
N THR A 150 -24.80 14.35 -1.72
CA THR A 150 -23.90 13.89 -0.64
C THR A 150 -22.89 14.99 -0.27
N PRO A 151 -22.23 14.90 0.90
CA PRO A 151 -21.15 15.82 1.28
C PRO A 151 -19.78 15.44 0.68
N PHE A 152 -19.73 14.45 -0.23
CA PHE A 152 -18.49 13.95 -0.80
C PHE A 152 -18.15 14.63 -2.13
N SER A 153 -16.86 14.74 -2.40
CA SER A 153 -16.31 15.17 -3.69
C SER A 153 -15.47 14.06 -4.30
N LEU A 154 -15.56 13.90 -5.61
CA LEU A 154 -14.85 12.88 -6.38
C LEU A 154 -13.73 13.55 -7.18
N GLY A 155 -12.54 12.94 -7.16
CA GLY A 155 -11.39 13.31 -7.96
C GLY A 155 -10.91 12.13 -8.80
N VAL A 156 -10.41 12.43 -9.99
CA VAL A 156 -9.79 11.46 -10.91
C VAL A 156 -8.44 12.03 -11.34
N GLY A 157 -7.36 11.31 -11.07
CA GLY A 157 -6.02 11.63 -11.55
C GLY A 157 -5.69 10.82 -12.79
N LEU A 158 -5.30 11.48 -13.89
CA LEU A 158 -4.83 10.86 -15.12
C LEU A 158 -3.39 11.30 -15.41
N SER A 159 -2.48 10.36 -15.63
CA SER A 159 -1.10 10.70 -16.02
C SER A 159 -1.03 11.08 -17.49
N ARG A 160 -0.26 12.12 -17.83
CA ARG A 160 -0.05 12.55 -19.22
C ARG A 160 0.70 11.47 -20.00
N GLY A 161 0.32 11.30 -21.27
CA GLY A 161 0.87 10.25 -22.15
C GLY A 161 0.31 8.86 -21.88
N HIS A 162 -0.10 8.57 -20.64
CA HIS A 162 -0.51 7.25 -20.18
C HIS A 162 -1.98 7.25 -19.69
N GLY A 163 -2.93 7.22 -20.63
CA GLY A 163 -4.38 7.17 -20.32
C GLY A 163 -5.24 8.25 -20.99
N LYS A 164 -4.62 9.18 -21.75
CA LYS A 164 -5.38 10.16 -22.57
C LYS A 164 -6.04 9.52 -23.79
N TYR A 165 -5.39 8.52 -24.37
CA TYR A 165 -5.85 7.81 -25.56
C TYR A 165 -5.83 6.31 -25.28
N PHE A 166 -6.76 5.60 -25.90
CA PHE A 166 -6.80 4.15 -25.95
C PHE A 166 -7.38 3.74 -27.31
N PHE A 167 -6.94 2.60 -27.84
CA PHE A 167 -7.53 2.04 -29.04
C PHE A 167 -8.75 1.19 -28.67
N ARG A 168 -9.64 1.03 -29.64
CA ARG A 168 -10.74 0.08 -29.57
C ARG A 168 -10.64 -0.89 -30.74
N GLY A 169 -10.86 -2.15 -30.44
CA GLY A 169 -10.81 -3.23 -31.43
C GLY A 169 -12.16 -3.91 -31.55
N ASN A 170 -12.38 -4.61 -32.66
CA ASN A 170 -13.59 -5.39 -32.87
C ASN A 170 -13.23 -6.76 -33.44
N VAL A 171 -13.78 -7.81 -32.84
CA VAL A 171 -13.63 -9.21 -33.24
C VAL A 171 -14.98 -9.92 -33.19
N THR A 172 -15.06 -11.07 -33.85
CA THR A 172 -16.24 -11.94 -33.71
C THR A 172 -16.28 -12.54 -32.30
N VAL A 173 -17.49 -12.78 -31.81
CA VAL A 173 -17.69 -13.30 -30.45
C VAL A 173 -17.17 -14.73 -30.34
N GLU A 174 -17.30 -15.50 -31.42
CA GLU A 174 -16.88 -16.89 -31.52
C GLU A 174 -15.35 -17.01 -31.45
N GLU A 175 -14.61 -16.20 -32.22
CA GLU A 175 -13.14 -16.18 -32.18
C GLU A 175 -12.63 -15.72 -30.81
N GLY A 176 -13.21 -14.63 -30.28
CA GLY A 176 -12.82 -14.10 -28.99
C GLY A 176 -13.03 -15.07 -27.84
N LEU A 177 -14.16 -15.79 -27.83
CA LEU A 177 -14.47 -16.74 -26.76
C LEU A 177 -13.57 -17.98 -26.84
N HIS A 178 -13.26 -18.46 -28.05
CA HIS A 178 -12.32 -19.56 -28.24
C HIS A 178 -10.95 -19.25 -27.62
N ASP A 179 -10.41 -18.06 -27.90
CA ASP A 179 -9.08 -17.68 -27.42
C ASP A 179 -9.05 -17.24 -25.96
N LEU A 180 -10.20 -16.87 -25.38
CA LEU A 180 -10.33 -16.55 -23.95
C LEU A 180 -10.40 -17.81 -23.07
N GLU A 181 -10.87 -18.93 -23.61
CA GLU A 181 -10.96 -20.21 -22.89
C GLU A 181 -9.63 -20.98 -22.84
N HIS A 182 -8.59 -20.43 -23.45
CA HIS A 182 -7.25 -21.01 -23.45
C HIS A 182 -6.62 -21.01 -22.04
N PRO A 183 -5.91 -22.07 -21.64
CA PRO A 183 -5.43 -22.24 -20.27
C PRO A 183 -4.28 -21.29 -19.88
N ASP A 184 -3.60 -20.67 -20.84
CA ASP A 184 -2.55 -19.68 -20.59
C ASP A 184 -3.11 -18.28 -20.29
N VAL A 185 -4.42 -18.07 -20.49
CA VAL A 185 -5.12 -16.80 -20.30
C VAL A 185 -5.74 -16.73 -18.91
N ALA A 186 -5.52 -15.62 -18.22
CA ALA A 186 -6.16 -15.28 -16.97
C ALA A 186 -6.74 -13.87 -17.02
N LEU A 187 -7.88 -13.67 -16.35
CA LEU A 187 -8.48 -12.36 -16.14
C LEU A 187 -8.19 -11.87 -14.73
N ALA A 188 -8.13 -10.56 -14.54
CA ALA A 188 -8.00 -9.94 -13.23
C ALA A 188 -9.14 -10.36 -12.28
N ASP A 189 -8.82 -11.09 -11.22
CA ASP A 189 -9.79 -11.68 -10.28
C ASP A 189 -10.63 -10.62 -9.53
N GLU A 190 -10.02 -9.49 -9.19
CA GLU A 190 -10.70 -8.42 -8.44
C GLU A 190 -11.49 -7.44 -9.34
N TRP A 191 -11.45 -7.62 -10.67
CA TRP A 191 -12.18 -6.77 -11.62
C TRP A 191 -13.56 -7.37 -11.91
N THR A 192 -14.55 -6.48 -12.08
CA THR A 192 -15.93 -6.89 -12.34
C THR A 192 -16.25 -6.69 -13.82
N TYR A 193 -16.21 -7.77 -14.60
CA TYR A 193 -16.65 -7.78 -16.00
C TYR A 193 -18.17 -7.98 -16.08
N CYS A 194 -18.66 -8.91 -15.26
CA CYS A 194 -20.06 -9.22 -15.05
C CYS A 194 -20.39 -9.18 -13.55
N ASN A 195 -21.50 -8.57 -13.18
CA ASN A 195 -21.96 -8.50 -11.79
C ASN A 195 -22.62 -9.83 -11.39
N THR A 196 -21.88 -10.66 -10.65
CA THR A 196 -22.36 -11.95 -10.12
C THR A 196 -22.91 -11.85 -8.70
N ASP A 197 -22.73 -10.71 -8.02
CA ASP A 197 -23.09 -10.53 -6.60
C ASP A 197 -24.58 -10.19 -6.40
N GLU A 198 -25.26 -9.65 -7.42
CA GLU A 198 -26.68 -9.26 -7.35
C GLU A 198 -27.63 -10.45 -7.11
N HIS A 199 -27.29 -11.60 -7.67
CA HIS A 199 -28.11 -12.80 -7.61
C HIS A 199 -27.33 -13.95 -6.98
N PRO A 200 -27.85 -14.58 -5.90
CA PRO A 200 -27.18 -15.69 -5.22
C PRO A 200 -26.83 -16.87 -6.15
N GLU A 201 -27.62 -17.05 -7.22
CA GLU A 201 -27.43 -18.09 -8.24
C GLU A 201 -26.20 -17.85 -9.11
N HIS A 202 -25.66 -16.63 -9.21
CA HIS A 202 -24.50 -16.34 -10.04
C HIS A 202 -23.18 -16.31 -9.26
N ARG A 203 -23.24 -16.35 -7.92
CA ARG A 203 -22.07 -16.17 -7.05
C ARG A 203 -21.01 -17.26 -7.17
N TYR A 204 -21.37 -18.44 -7.67
CA TYR A 204 -20.42 -19.54 -7.89
C TYR A 204 -19.68 -19.45 -9.24
N LEU A 205 -20.11 -18.56 -10.15
CA LEU A 205 -19.55 -18.46 -11.48
C LEU A 205 -18.22 -17.69 -11.46
N SER A 206 -17.25 -18.20 -12.20
CA SER A 206 -16.06 -17.41 -12.56
C SER A 206 -16.43 -16.28 -13.54
N GLN A 207 -15.58 -15.25 -13.63
CA GLN A 207 -15.81 -14.15 -14.56
C GLN A 207 -15.84 -14.63 -16.03
N ILE A 208 -15.00 -15.60 -16.41
CA ILE A 208 -14.99 -16.18 -17.77
C ILE A 208 -16.31 -16.92 -18.06
N GLU A 209 -16.80 -17.75 -17.13
CA GLU A 209 -18.09 -18.44 -17.28
C GLU A 209 -19.25 -17.46 -17.35
N ALA A 210 -19.21 -16.39 -16.54
CA ALA A 210 -20.22 -15.33 -16.57
C ALA A 210 -20.26 -14.61 -17.93
N ILE A 211 -19.09 -14.29 -18.50
CA ILE A 211 -18.97 -13.71 -19.85
C ILE A 211 -19.55 -14.68 -20.90
N LYS A 212 -19.26 -15.98 -20.80
CA LYS A 212 -19.80 -17.01 -21.71
C LYS A 212 -21.34 -17.09 -21.65
N MET A 213 -21.92 -17.11 -20.46
CA MET A 213 -23.38 -17.13 -20.29
C MET A 213 -24.04 -15.86 -20.84
N TYR A 214 -23.38 -14.73 -20.64
CA TYR A 214 -23.82 -13.44 -21.16
C TYR A 214 -23.82 -13.40 -22.70
N LEU A 215 -22.71 -13.78 -23.33
CA LEU A 215 -22.53 -13.74 -24.78
C LEU A 215 -23.40 -14.78 -25.52
N SER A 216 -23.61 -15.95 -24.90
CA SER A 216 -24.49 -16.99 -25.44
C SER A 216 -25.98 -16.68 -25.30
N GLY A 217 -26.36 -15.58 -24.61
CA GLY A 217 -27.74 -15.17 -24.41
C GLY A 217 -28.57 -16.09 -23.51
N HIS A 218 -27.91 -16.98 -22.74
CA HIS A 218 -28.61 -17.95 -21.88
C HIS A 218 -29.24 -17.28 -20.65
N GLU A 219 -28.65 -16.21 -20.12
CA GLU A 219 -29.16 -15.50 -18.93
C GLU A 219 -29.22 -13.98 -19.12
N PRO A 220 -30.37 -13.41 -19.52
CA PRO A 220 -30.51 -11.96 -19.74
C PRO A 220 -30.52 -11.14 -18.43
N ARG A 221 -30.52 -11.80 -17.26
CA ARG A 221 -30.48 -11.15 -15.95
C ARG A 221 -29.07 -10.75 -15.50
N LEU A 222 -28.03 -11.24 -16.16
CA LEU A 222 -26.65 -10.92 -15.80
C LEU A 222 -26.25 -9.55 -16.37
N GLN A 223 -25.93 -8.60 -15.51
CA GLN A 223 -25.48 -7.27 -15.91
C GLN A 223 -23.95 -7.27 -16.12
N CYS A 224 -23.52 -7.06 -17.37
CA CYS A 224 -22.10 -7.01 -17.73
C CYS A 224 -21.74 -5.72 -18.49
N ASP A 225 -20.46 -5.31 -18.40
CA ASP A 225 -19.92 -4.21 -19.20
C ASP A 225 -19.60 -4.69 -20.63
N LYS A 226 -20.49 -4.34 -21.57
CA LYS A 226 -20.33 -4.69 -23.00
C LYS A 226 -19.03 -4.16 -23.61
N GLU A 227 -18.64 -2.93 -23.26
CA GLU A 227 -17.46 -2.30 -23.85
C GLU A 227 -16.20 -3.02 -23.36
N LEU A 228 -16.10 -3.30 -22.07
CA LEU A 228 -14.95 -4.02 -21.51
C LEU A 228 -14.84 -5.44 -22.08
N ILE A 229 -15.95 -6.18 -22.16
CA ILE A 229 -15.94 -7.56 -22.70
C ILE A 229 -15.46 -7.58 -24.16
N GLN A 230 -15.94 -6.66 -25.00
CA GLN A 230 -15.51 -6.58 -26.40
C GLN A 230 -14.00 -6.34 -26.54
N GLU A 231 -13.44 -5.48 -25.68
CA GLU A 231 -12.00 -5.21 -25.66
C GLU A 231 -11.20 -6.40 -25.14
N VAL A 232 -11.69 -7.12 -24.13
CA VAL A 232 -11.04 -8.36 -23.63
C VAL A 232 -10.98 -9.42 -24.73
N LEU A 233 -12.09 -9.62 -25.46
CA LEU A 233 -12.16 -10.56 -26.59
C LEU A 233 -11.17 -10.15 -27.69
N PHE A 234 -11.09 -8.86 -28.01
CA PHE A 234 -10.12 -8.35 -28.97
C PHE A 234 -8.68 -8.61 -28.52
N ASP A 235 -8.36 -8.30 -27.27
CA ASP A 235 -7.03 -8.51 -26.70
C ASP A 235 -6.67 -10.01 -26.69
N ALA A 236 -7.64 -10.91 -26.41
CA ALA A 236 -7.45 -12.36 -26.44
C ALA A 236 -7.02 -12.84 -27.84
N VAL A 237 -7.72 -12.41 -28.89
CA VAL A 237 -7.43 -12.80 -30.29
C VAL A 237 -6.09 -12.24 -30.76
N VAL A 238 -5.81 -10.96 -30.48
CA VAL A 238 -4.57 -10.31 -30.91
C VAL A 238 -3.33 -10.95 -30.27
N THR A 239 -3.47 -11.42 -29.03
CA THR A 239 -2.37 -12.03 -28.27
C THR A 239 -2.26 -13.54 -28.45
N ALA A 240 -3.24 -14.21 -29.06
CA ALA A 240 -3.24 -15.67 -29.27
C ALA A 240 -1.98 -16.22 -29.98
N PRO A 241 -1.41 -15.57 -31.01
CA PRO A 241 -0.20 -16.07 -31.67
C PRO A 241 1.03 -16.20 -30.76
N LEU A 242 1.04 -15.54 -29.59
CA LEU A 242 2.16 -15.60 -28.64
C LEU A 242 2.34 -16.97 -28.01
N GLU A 243 1.25 -17.73 -27.82
CA GLU A 243 1.31 -19.09 -27.27
C GLU A 243 2.19 -19.99 -28.16
N ALA A 244 1.93 -19.98 -29.48
CA ALA A 244 2.69 -20.74 -30.45
C ALA A 244 4.16 -20.28 -30.50
N TYR A 245 4.38 -18.96 -30.44
CA TYR A 245 5.73 -18.39 -30.42
C TYR A 245 6.52 -18.84 -29.18
N TRP A 246 5.97 -18.67 -27.98
CA TRP A 246 6.66 -19.07 -26.76
C TRP A 246 6.86 -20.58 -26.67
N THR A 247 5.88 -21.37 -27.10
CA THR A 247 6.02 -22.84 -27.17
C THR A 247 7.13 -23.25 -28.13
N SER A 248 7.26 -22.58 -29.27
CA SER A 248 8.36 -22.86 -30.21
C SER A 248 9.74 -22.57 -29.61
N LEU A 249 9.86 -21.54 -28.77
CA LEU A 249 11.10 -21.20 -28.06
C LEU A 249 11.43 -22.23 -26.96
N VAL A 250 10.42 -22.75 -26.25
CA VAL A 250 10.60 -23.85 -25.28
C VAL A 250 11.15 -25.10 -25.97
N LEU A 251 10.61 -25.43 -27.15
CA LEU A 251 11.04 -26.59 -27.93
C LEU A 251 12.41 -26.40 -28.57
N ASN A 252 12.79 -25.15 -28.88
CA ASN A 252 14.09 -24.83 -29.43
C ASN A 252 15.20 -24.83 -28.35
N LYS A 253 15.67 -26.03 -27.99
CA LYS A 253 16.78 -26.23 -27.02
C LYS A 253 18.07 -25.49 -27.38
N SER A 254 18.26 -25.06 -28.64
CA SER A 254 19.47 -24.35 -29.07
C SER A 254 19.49 -22.88 -28.64
N GLU A 255 18.33 -22.23 -28.54
CA GLU A 255 18.23 -20.82 -28.13
C GLU A 255 18.16 -20.65 -26.61
N ASN A 256 17.62 -21.64 -25.89
CA ASN A 256 17.53 -21.64 -24.42
C ASN A 256 18.26 -22.83 -23.79
N SER A 257 19.49 -23.10 -24.22
CA SER A 257 20.31 -24.23 -23.76
C SER A 257 20.51 -24.26 -22.24
N ASP A 258 20.51 -23.08 -21.63
CA ASP A 258 20.86 -22.86 -20.23
C ASP A 258 19.64 -22.87 -19.30
N LYS A 259 18.40 -22.98 -19.83
CA LYS A 259 17.14 -22.85 -19.07
C LYS A 259 17.14 -21.64 -18.11
N GLY A 260 17.66 -20.51 -18.57
CA GLY A 260 17.88 -19.32 -17.75
C GLY A 260 16.60 -18.51 -17.49
N VAL A 261 15.70 -18.51 -18.47
CA VAL A 261 14.37 -17.88 -18.41
C VAL A 261 13.36 -18.89 -17.90
N GLU A 262 12.57 -18.49 -16.90
CA GLU A 262 11.59 -19.36 -16.24
C GLU A 262 10.16 -19.08 -16.69
N ILE A 263 9.78 -17.81 -16.78
CA ILE A 263 8.40 -17.37 -17.06
C ILE A 263 8.42 -16.26 -18.10
N ALA A 264 7.53 -16.32 -19.08
CA ALA A 264 7.13 -15.16 -19.88
C ALA A 264 5.71 -14.78 -19.51
N PHE A 265 5.46 -13.47 -19.42
CA PHE A 265 4.16 -12.94 -19.08
C PHE A 265 3.83 -11.72 -19.95
N LEU A 266 2.55 -11.57 -20.24
CA LEU A 266 1.97 -10.42 -20.90
C LEU A 266 0.77 -9.94 -20.11
N GLY A 267 0.60 -8.63 -20.00
CA GLY A 267 -0.58 -8.02 -19.42
C GLY A 267 -1.10 -6.91 -20.32
N THR A 268 -2.41 -6.89 -20.47
CA THR A 268 -3.13 -5.93 -21.30
C THR A 268 -3.83 -4.89 -20.45
N ARG A 269 -4.27 -3.80 -21.08
CA ARG A 269 -5.05 -2.74 -20.42
C ARG A 269 -6.38 -3.23 -19.84
N THR A 270 -6.96 -4.27 -20.42
CA THR A 270 -8.29 -4.79 -20.05
C THR A 270 -8.29 -5.70 -18.83
N GLY A 271 -7.12 -5.98 -18.25
CA GLY A 271 -6.98 -6.90 -17.12
C GLY A 271 -6.81 -8.35 -17.55
N MET A 272 -6.63 -8.62 -18.85
CA MET A 272 -6.22 -9.93 -19.35
C MET A 272 -4.69 -10.08 -19.27
N SER A 273 -4.25 -11.23 -18.77
CA SER A 273 -2.85 -11.64 -18.76
C SER A 273 -2.66 -13.00 -19.42
N ARG A 274 -1.52 -13.17 -20.11
CA ARG A 274 -1.05 -14.47 -20.60
C ARG A 274 0.24 -14.86 -19.89
N ILE A 275 0.34 -16.10 -19.44
CA ILE A 275 1.52 -16.61 -18.74
C ILE A 275 1.96 -17.92 -19.40
N ASN A 276 3.25 -18.01 -19.73
CA ASN A 276 3.84 -19.27 -20.18
C ASN A 276 5.08 -19.62 -19.36
N LEU A 277 5.16 -20.90 -18.99
CA LEU A 277 6.22 -21.46 -18.16
C LEU A 277 7.23 -22.19 -19.04
N PHE A 278 8.50 -21.78 -19.01
CA PHE A 278 9.60 -22.47 -19.70
C PHE A 278 10.17 -23.63 -18.90
N VAL A 279 9.82 -23.68 -17.61
CA VAL A 279 10.31 -24.64 -16.62
C VAL A 279 9.08 -25.20 -15.89
N LEU A 280 9.16 -26.44 -15.39
CA LEU A 280 8.06 -27.04 -14.63
C LEU A 280 7.76 -26.20 -13.37
N PRO A 281 6.49 -26.11 -12.93
CA PRO A 281 6.12 -25.32 -11.75
C PRO A 281 6.94 -25.64 -10.49
N ASP A 282 7.27 -26.91 -10.26
CA ASP A 282 8.06 -27.36 -9.11
C ASP A 282 9.53 -26.90 -9.16
N GLU A 283 10.05 -26.58 -10.34
CA GLU A 283 11.43 -26.13 -10.59
C GLU A 283 11.56 -24.60 -10.60
N LEU A 284 10.47 -23.85 -10.39
CA LEU A 284 10.48 -22.38 -10.33
C LEU A 284 11.21 -21.88 -9.09
N THR A 285 12.12 -20.93 -9.26
CA THR A 285 12.82 -20.28 -8.13
C THR A 285 11.90 -19.36 -7.33
N ASN A 286 10.86 -18.80 -7.95
CA ASN A 286 9.83 -18.02 -7.28
C ASN A 286 8.44 -18.56 -7.62
N GLN A 287 7.88 -19.38 -6.72
CA GLN A 287 6.56 -19.97 -6.87
C GLN A 287 5.42 -18.96 -6.64
N ASP A 288 5.67 -17.88 -5.89
CA ASP A 288 4.62 -16.91 -5.54
C ASP A 288 4.42 -15.83 -6.63
N PHE A 289 5.30 -15.76 -7.63
CA PHE A 289 5.22 -14.72 -8.67
C PHE A 289 3.95 -14.85 -9.50
N LEU A 290 3.24 -13.73 -9.70
CA LEU A 290 1.94 -13.65 -10.38
C LEU A 290 0.82 -14.48 -9.71
N THR A 291 1.02 -14.89 -8.46
CA THR A 291 -0.04 -15.49 -7.64
C THR A 291 -0.72 -14.40 -6.78
N ALA A 292 -1.90 -14.68 -6.23
CA ALA A 292 -2.62 -13.75 -5.36
C ALA A 292 -1.84 -13.31 -4.10
N GLU A 293 -0.73 -13.97 -3.77
CA GLU A 293 0.17 -13.57 -2.69
C GLU A 293 1.07 -12.39 -3.10
N ASP A 294 1.42 -12.29 -4.39
CA ASP A 294 2.12 -11.15 -4.98
C ASP A 294 1.15 -10.01 -5.31
N LYS A 295 0.71 -9.32 -4.26
CA LYS A 295 -0.20 -8.17 -4.39
C LYS A 295 0.34 -7.07 -5.29
N GLU A 296 1.66 -6.91 -5.46
CA GLU A 296 2.20 -5.85 -6.33
C GLU A 296 2.39 -6.32 -7.78
N GLY A 297 2.48 -7.65 -8.02
CA GLY A 297 2.66 -8.25 -9.33
C GLY A 297 1.38 -8.63 -10.08
N VAL A 298 0.23 -8.64 -9.42
CA VAL A 298 -1.08 -9.00 -10.00
C VAL A 298 -1.97 -7.78 -10.24
N PHE A 299 -2.95 -7.91 -11.14
CA PHE A 299 -4.00 -6.92 -11.34
C PHE A 299 -4.96 -6.90 -10.13
N ASN A 300 -4.96 -5.80 -9.39
CA ASN A 300 -5.87 -5.60 -8.27
C ASN A 300 -7.01 -4.65 -8.63
N ALA A 301 -8.02 -4.56 -7.76
CA ALA A 301 -9.11 -3.59 -7.88
C ALA A 301 -8.62 -2.13 -7.87
N ASP A 302 -7.53 -1.84 -7.17
CA ASP A 302 -7.03 -0.49 -6.96
C ASP A 302 -5.98 -0.07 -8.00
N HIS A 303 -5.09 -0.97 -8.43
CA HIS A 303 -3.96 -0.65 -9.31
C HIS A 303 -3.55 -1.76 -10.31
N PHE A 304 -2.86 -1.34 -11.38
CA PHE A 304 -2.16 -2.22 -12.32
C PHE A 304 -0.87 -2.81 -11.71
N PRO A 305 -0.39 -3.98 -12.18
CA PRO A 305 0.86 -4.58 -11.74
C PRO A 305 2.05 -3.63 -11.79
N LEU A 306 2.98 -3.76 -10.84
CA LEU A 306 4.13 -2.87 -10.72
C LEU A 306 5.05 -2.93 -11.94
N TRP A 307 5.32 -4.11 -12.47
CA TRP A 307 6.13 -4.28 -13.67
C TRP A 307 5.50 -3.57 -14.88
N TYR A 308 4.17 -3.56 -15.00
CA TYR A 308 3.46 -2.83 -16.04
C TYR A 308 3.59 -1.32 -15.82
N LYS A 309 3.25 -0.82 -14.62
CA LYS A 309 3.39 0.62 -14.28
C LYS A 309 4.80 1.15 -14.57
N ARG A 310 5.83 0.38 -14.22
CA ARG A 310 7.22 0.79 -14.50
C ARG A 310 7.52 0.78 -15.99
N ALA A 311 7.16 -0.31 -16.69
CA ALA A 311 7.39 -0.45 -18.12
C ALA A 311 6.74 0.67 -18.93
N ALA A 312 5.56 1.12 -18.51
CA ALA A 312 4.79 2.16 -19.18
C ALA A 312 5.49 3.53 -19.19
N GLU A 313 6.21 3.88 -18.14
CA GLU A 313 6.89 5.19 -17.98
C GLU A 313 8.22 5.30 -18.73
N GLN A 314 8.69 4.19 -19.29
CA GLN A 314 9.93 4.14 -20.01
C GLN A 314 9.68 4.22 -21.52
N VAL A 315 10.64 4.79 -22.26
CA VAL A 315 10.57 4.91 -23.72
C VAL A 315 10.37 3.52 -24.34
N PRO A 316 9.48 3.36 -25.34
CA PRO A 316 9.26 2.09 -26.00
C PRO A 316 10.55 1.48 -26.56
N GLY A 317 10.65 0.15 -26.49
CA GLY A 317 11.83 -0.59 -26.93
C GLY A 317 12.99 -0.58 -25.93
N THR A 318 12.81 0.00 -24.74
CA THR A 318 13.75 -0.14 -23.64
C THR A 318 13.24 -1.16 -22.61
N PHE A 319 14.16 -1.90 -22.03
CA PHE A 319 13.87 -2.92 -21.03
C PHE A 319 14.15 -2.39 -19.62
N ILE A 320 13.22 -2.66 -18.72
CA ILE A 320 13.36 -2.38 -17.30
C ILE A 320 13.72 -3.67 -16.60
N TYR A 321 14.92 -3.69 -16.03
CA TYR A 321 15.41 -4.75 -15.18
C TYR A 321 15.19 -4.37 -13.72
N SER A 322 14.66 -5.30 -12.94
CA SER A 322 14.41 -5.09 -11.52
C SER A 322 14.50 -6.38 -10.72
N LEU A 323 14.92 -6.23 -9.47
CA LEU A 323 14.86 -7.28 -8.45
C LEU A 323 13.58 -7.07 -7.63
N PRO A 324 12.75 -8.12 -7.42
CA PRO A 324 11.62 -8.04 -6.51
C PRO A 324 12.12 -7.99 -5.07
N PHE A 325 11.62 -7.03 -4.28
CA PHE A 325 11.97 -6.92 -2.87
C PHE A 325 10.95 -7.67 -2.02
N ASN A 326 11.24 -8.92 -1.66
CA ASN A 326 10.38 -9.62 -0.72
C ASN A 326 10.90 -9.48 0.72
N THR A 327 9.98 -9.17 1.62
CA THR A 327 10.22 -9.05 3.08
C THR A 327 10.12 -10.39 3.79
N GLY A 328 9.96 -11.48 3.03
CA GLY A 328 10.03 -12.87 3.51
C GLY A 328 11.48 -13.32 3.68
N SER A 329 11.70 -14.31 4.55
CA SER A 329 13.01 -14.88 4.90
C SER A 329 13.77 -15.55 3.76
N GLU A 330 13.22 -15.58 2.55
CA GLU A 330 13.81 -16.23 1.38
C GLU A 330 14.26 -15.17 0.37
N ASN A 331 15.57 -15.11 0.16
CA ASN A 331 16.16 -14.32 -0.92
C ASN A 331 15.77 -14.96 -2.26
N LYS A 332 14.69 -14.48 -2.86
CA LYS A 332 14.25 -14.90 -4.19
C LYS A 332 15.23 -14.36 -5.22
N SER A 333 16.09 -15.23 -5.73
CA SER A 333 17.17 -14.91 -6.68
C SER A 333 16.66 -14.82 -8.12
N VAL A 334 15.72 -13.91 -8.37
CA VAL A 334 15.11 -13.69 -9.69
C VAL A 334 15.27 -12.25 -10.17
N VAL A 335 15.39 -12.10 -11.49
CA VAL A 335 15.41 -10.81 -12.18
C VAL A 335 14.19 -10.73 -13.09
N LEU A 336 13.45 -9.63 -12.97
CA LEU A 336 12.33 -9.31 -13.84
C LEU A 336 12.79 -8.32 -14.91
N ALA A 337 12.57 -8.66 -16.18
CA ALA A 337 12.75 -7.76 -17.31
C ALA A 337 11.39 -7.47 -17.95
N SER A 338 11.03 -6.20 -18.11
CA SER A 338 9.73 -5.79 -18.66
C SER A 338 9.84 -4.62 -19.62
N THR A 339 8.95 -4.57 -20.61
CA THR A 339 8.87 -3.47 -21.58
C THR A 339 7.41 -3.23 -21.99
N ALA A 340 7.08 -1.98 -22.30
CA ALA A 340 5.74 -1.59 -22.74
C ALA A 340 5.64 -1.57 -24.26
N ILE A 341 4.50 -2.03 -24.77
CA ILE A 341 4.14 -2.02 -26.18
C ILE A 341 3.27 -0.78 -26.42
N GLN A 342 3.82 0.18 -27.15
CA GLN A 342 3.11 1.38 -27.57
C GLN A 342 2.72 1.25 -29.03
N LEU A 343 1.45 1.51 -29.34
CA LEU A 343 0.99 1.62 -30.72
C LEU A 343 1.31 3.03 -31.21
N LEU A 344 1.99 3.13 -32.35
CA LEU A 344 2.32 4.40 -32.97
C LEU A 344 1.27 4.70 -34.05
N ASP A 345 0.40 5.66 -33.77
CA ASP A 345 -0.45 6.30 -34.76
C ASP A 345 0.04 7.75 -34.95
N GLU A 346 -0.14 8.36 -36.14
CA GLU A 346 0.61 9.57 -36.56
C GLU A 346 0.56 10.75 -35.56
N ARG A 347 -0.49 10.84 -34.73
CA ARG A 347 -0.67 11.89 -33.72
C ARG A 347 -0.84 11.38 -32.30
N GLU A 348 -1.05 10.08 -32.11
CA GLU A 348 -1.48 9.51 -30.84
C GLU A 348 -0.72 8.20 -30.58
N SER A 349 -0.29 8.00 -29.33
CA SER A 349 0.55 6.86 -28.99
C SER A 349 0.08 6.15 -27.71
N PRO A 350 -1.05 5.41 -27.76
CA PRO A 350 -1.53 4.67 -26.59
C PRO A 350 -0.65 3.46 -26.26
N ILE A 351 -0.51 3.15 -24.97
CA ILE A 351 0.08 1.90 -24.51
C ILE A 351 -0.97 0.80 -24.59
N ALA A 352 -0.61 -0.32 -25.23
CA ALA A 352 -1.50 -1.45 -25.43
C ALA A 352 -1.33 -2.56 -24.41
N ALA A 353 -0.09 -2.96 -24.20
CA ALA A 353 0.25 -4.06 -23.31
C ALA A 353 1.65 -3.83 -22.74
N ALA A 354 1.98 -4.59 -21.71
CA ALA A 354 3.35 -4.77 -21.27
C ALA A 354 3.70 -6.26 -21.33
N VAL A 355 4.91 -6.55 -21.77
CA VAL A 355 5.46 -7.90 -21.85
C VAL A 355 6.71 -7.98 -20.99
N GLY A 356 6.92 -9.11 -20.35
CA GLY A 356 8.09 -9.33 -19.54
C GLY A 356 8.48 -10.79 -19.40
N ILE A 357 9.65 -10.99 -18.83
CA ILE A 357 10.22 -12.29 -18.52
C ILE A 357 10.79 -12.30 -17.11
N GLN A 358 10.66 -13.44 -16.44
CA GLN A 358 11.39 -13.76 -15.23
C GLN A 358 12.57 -14.67 -15.59
N MET A 359 13.76 -14.33 -15.10
CA MET A 359 14.96 -15.14 -15.26
C MET A 359 15.67 -15.33 -13.94
N LYS A 360 16.46 -16.41 -13.85
CA LYS A 360 17.32 -16.67 -12.70
C LYS A 360 18.40 -15.59 -12.59
N LEU A 361 18.64 -15.09 -11.37
CA LEU A 361 19.67 -14.09 -11.10
C LEU A 361 21.06 -14.60 -11.50
N GLU A 362 21.38 -15.87 -11.19
CA GLU A 362 22.66 -16.49 -11.53
C GLU A 362 22.88 -16.53 -13.06
N PHE A 363 21.83 -16.83 -13.82
CA PHE A 363 21.89 -16.83 -15.29
C PHE A 363 22.20 -15.43 -15.82
N PHE A 364 21.52 -14.42 -15.30
CA PHE A 364 21.72 -13.03 -15.68
C PHE A 364 23.15 -12.55 -15.35
N GLN A 365 23.63 -12.83 -14.13
CA GLN A 365 24.97 -12.50 -13.67
C GLN A 365 26.04 -13.17 -14.54
N ARG A 366 25.90 -14.47 -14.84
CA ARG A 366 26.83 -15.18 -15.72
C ARG A 366 26.91 -14.55 -17.10
N LYS A 367 25.78 -14.17 -17.70
CA LYS A 367 25.75 -13.52 -19.01
C LYS A 367 26.43 -12.14 -18.96
N PHE A 368 26.19 -11.37 -17.89
CA PHE A 368 26.86 -10.09 -17.67
C PHE A 368 28.38 -10.26 -17.59
N TRP A 369 28.89 -11.15 -16.75
CA TRP A 369 30.33 -11.40 -16.63
C TRP A 369 30.97 -11.96 -17.91
N THR A 370 30.20 -12.74 -18.68
CA THR A 370 30.67 -13.21 -19.99
C THR A 370 30.79 -12.06 -20.97
N ALA A 371 29.84 -11.12 -20.96
CA ALA A 371 29.86 -9.94 -21.82
C ALA A 371 30.96 -8.94 -21.40
N SER A 372 31.18 -8.74 -20.09
CA SER A 372 32.23 -7.83 -19.59
C SER A 372 33.64 -8.28 -19.97
N ARG A 373 33.84 -9.59 -20.22
CA ARG A 373 35.11 -10.17 -20.68
C ARG A 373 35.33 -10.05 -22.19
N GLN A 374 34.29 -9.76 -22.98
CA GLN A 374 34.39 -9.68 -24.43
C GLN A 374 34.97 -8.32 -24.87
N CYS A 375 36.27 -8.28 -25.13
CA CYS A 375 36.95 -7.09 -25.64
C CYS A 375 36.78 -6.96 -27.16
N THR A 376 36.37 -5.79 -27.67
CA THR A 376 36.23 -5.50 -29.11
C THR A 376 37.53 -5.02 -29.76
N ALA A 377 38.62 -4.86 -29.00
CA ALA A 377 39.89 -4.36 -29.53
C ALA A 377 40.57 -5.39 -30.46
N LEU A 378 41.08 -4.90 -31.60
CA LEU A 378 41.77 -5.69 -32.64
C LEU A 378 42.96 -6.53 -32.13
N ASP A 379 43.54 -6.18 -30.96
CA ASP A 379 44.67 -6.87 -30.33
C ASP A 379 44.26 -7.87 -29.22
N GLY A 380 42.96 -8.02 -28.94
CA GLY A 380 42.44 -8.99 -27.97
C GLY A 380 42.82 -8.74 -26.49
N ARG A 381 43.44 -7.60 -26.17
CA ARG A 381 43.74 -7.19 -24.78
C ARG A 381 42.90 -5.98 -24.39
N CYS A 382 42.05 -6.15 -23.37
CA CYS A 382 41.43 -5.02 -22.67
C CYS A 382 42.47 -4.31 -21.80
N SER A 383 42.42 -2.98 -21.73
CA SER A 383 43.23 -2.17 -20.82
C SER A 383 42.72 -2.21 -19.38
N ILE A 384 41.43 -2.51 -19.19
CA ILE A 384 40.74 -2.60 -17.91
C ILE A 384 39.81 -3.82 -18.00
N SER A 385 39.92 -4.76 -17.07
CA SER A 385 39.03 -5.92 -16.95
C SER A 385 38.43 -5.99 -15.55
N CYS A 386 37.16 -6.39 -15.46
CA CYS A 386 36.48 -6.63 -14.19
C CYS A 386 36.95 -7.91 -13.48
N ASP A 387 37.86 -8.68 -14.07
CA ASP A 387 38.51 -9.82 -13.41
C ASP A 387 39.76 -9.39 -12.59
N GLU A 388 40.19 -8.13 -12.69
CA GLU A 388 41.32 -7.61 -11.91
C GLU A 388 40.88 -7.26 -10.48
N GLU A 389 41.58 -7.78 -9.47
CA GLU A 389 41.29 -7.51 -8.04
C GLU A 389 41.35 -6.02 -7.65
N ASN A 390 41.98 -5.19 -8.49
CA ASN A 390 42.11 -3.76 -8.28
C ASN A 390 40.84 -2.99 -8.68
N ILE A 391 39.85 -3.62 -9.31
CA ILE A 391 38.70 -2.93 -9.91
C ILE A 391 37.41 -3.65 -9.56
N ASN A 392 36.47 -2.92 -8.97
CA ASN A 392 35.14 -3.42 -8.67
C ASN A 392 34.16 -2.99 -9.77
N CYS A 393 33.45 -3.95 -10.36
CA CYS A 393 32.41 -3.69 -11.35
C CYS A 393 31.03 -3.96 -10.76
N TYR A 394 30.13 -2.99 -10.92
CA TYR A 394 28.75 -3.05 -10.47
C TYR A 394 27.80 -2.81 -11.64
N LEU A 395 26.66 -3.47 -11.60
CA LEU A 395 25.52 -3.19 -12.46
C LEU A 395 24.39 -2.66 -11.58
N ILE A 396 23.99 -1.41 -11.78
CA ILE A 396 22.96 -0.75 -10.97
C ILE A 396 21.74 -0.36 -11.80
N ASP A 397 20.57 -0.28 -11.17
CA ASP A 397 19.38 0.31 -11.79
C ASP A 397 19.39 1.84 -11.74
N ASN A 398 18.45 2.45 -12.46
CA ASN A 398 18.20 3.89 -12.49
C ASN A 398 17.81 4.50 -11.13
N ASN A 399 17.53 3.67 -10.11
CA ASN A 399 17.28 4.09 -8.74
C ASN A 399 18.48 3.85 -7.81
N GLY A 400 19.58 3.29 -8.32
CA GLY A 400 20.81 3.04 -7.58
C GLY A 400 20.84 1.72 -6.80
N PHE A 401 20.00 0.74 -7.12
CA PHE A 401 20.08 -0.61 -6.55
C PHE A 401 21.03 -1.49 -7.36
N ILE A 402 21.84 -2.29 -6.66
CA ILE A 402 22.79 -3.22 -7.28
C ILE A 402 22.07 -4.47 -7.76
N LEU A 403 22.18 -4.79 -9.05
CA LEU A 403 21.71 -6.04 -9.65
C LEU A 403 22.82 -7.09 -9.73
N VAL A 404 24.04 -6.66 -10.06
CA VAL A 404 25.21 -7.53 -10.17
C VAL A 404 26.39 -6.86 -9.50
N ALA A 405 27.07 -7.62 -8.66
CA ALA A 405 28.32 -7.29 -8.02
C ALA A 405 29.17 -8.56 -7.93
N GLU A 406 30.47 -8.42 -7.74
CA GLU A 406 31.37 -9.54 -7.48
C GLU A 406 31.00 -10.24 -6.15
N ASP A 407 30.75 -9.45 -5.11
CA ASP A 407 30.17 -9.93 -3.86
C ASP A 407 28.64 -10.03 -3.98
N TYR A 408 28.14 -11.27 -3.98
CA TYR A 408 26.72 -11.57 -4.04
C TYR A 408 25.91 -10.97 -2.88
N THR A 409 26.52 -10.71 -1.71
CA THR A 409 25.83 -10.13 -0.55
C THR A 409 25.38 -8.68 -0.77
N LEU A 410 26.01 -7.98 -1.73
CA LEU A 410 25.67 -6.61 -2.10
C LEU A 410 24.48 -6.54 -3.07
N THR A 411 24.08 -7.67 -3.66
CA THR A 411 22.97 -7.71 -4.62
C THR A 411 21.65 -7.36 -3.94
N GLY A 412 20.92 -6.41 -4.52
CA GLY A 412 19.67 -5.89 -3.96
C GLY A 412 19.84 -4.77 -2.93
N ASN A 413 21.07 -4.49 -2.48
CA ASN A 413 21.34 -3.35 -1.61
C ASN A 413 21.46 -2.05 -2.43
N PHE A 414 21.30 -0.92 -1.74
CA PHE A 414 21.49 0.37 -2.36
C PHE A 414 22.99 0.65 -2.56
N PHE A 415 23.37 1.11 -3.75
CA PHE A 415 24.75 1.36 -4.13
C PHE A 415 25.46 2.32 -3.18
N GLY A 416 24.77 3.33 -2.65
CA GLY A 416 25.36 4.27 -1.69
C GLY A 416 25.68 3.68 -0.32
N GLN A 417 25.17 2.48 0.02
CA GLN A 417 25.57 1.75 1.23
C GLN A 417 26.89 1.01 1.02
N ALA A 418 27.14 0.52 -0.20
CA ALA A 418 28.39 -0.16 -0.55
C ALA A 418 29.50 0.85 -0.90
N GLU A 419 29.19 1.85 -1.72
CA GLU A 419 30.13 2.83 -2.26
C GLU A 419 29.63 4.27 -2.02
N GLY A 420 29.62 4.69 -0.74
CA GLY A 420 29.12 6.00 -0.31
C GLY A 420 29.88 7.19 -0.92
N ALA A 421 31.21 7.08 -1.05
CA ALA A 421 32.06 8.10 -1.66
C ALA A 421 31.68 8.37 -3.13
N VAL A 422 31.51 7.29 -3.91
CA VAL A 422 31.14 7.38 -5.34
C VAL A 422 29.74 7.95 -5.50
N MET A 423 28.77 7.45 -4.72
CA MET A 423 27.40 7.96 -4.77
C MET A 423 27.33 9.45 -4.39
N SER A 424 28.07 9.89 -3.37
CA SER A 424 28.15 11.31 -3.00
C SER A 424 28.67 12.17 -4.16
N LYS A 425 29.69 11.70 -4.88
CA LYS A 425 30.22 12.41 -6.05
C LYS A 425 29.22 12.44 -7.21
N LEU A 426 28.51 11.34 -7.47
CA LEU A 426 27.45 11.27 -8.49
C LEU A 426 26.30 12.25 -8.21
N LEU A 427 25.96 12.45 -6.93
CA LEU A 427 24.98 13.46 -6.50
C LEU A 427 25.50 14.89 -6.74
N GLN A 428 26.78 15.16 -6.42
CA GLN A 428 27.39 16.47 -6.68
C GLN A 428 27.47 16.79 -8.18
N MET A 429 27.71 15.78 -9.02
CA MET A 429 27.76 15.92 -10.48
C MET A 429 26.36 16.01 -11.12
N GLY A 430 25.29 15.78 -10.36
CA GLY A 430 23.92 15.80 -10.86
C GLY A 430 23.54 14.59 -11.72
N SER A 431 24.33 13.51 -11.72
CA SER A 431 23.99 12.26 -12.42
C SER A 431 22.85 11.53 -11.74
N PHE A 432 22.83 11.60 -10.41
CA PHE A 432 21.75 11.15 -9.56
C PHE A 432 21.16 12.35 -8.83
N LYS A 433 19.84 12.33 -8.63
CA LYS A 433 19.09 13.30 -7.87
C LYS A 433 18.56 12.64 -6.60
N ARG A 434 18.75 13.31 -5.46
CA ARG A 434 18.10 12.96 -4.20
C ARG A 434 16.69 13.54 -4.19
N VAL A 435 15.70 12.68 -3.96
CA VAL A 435 14.28 13.02 -3.80
C VAL A 435 13.88 12.65 -2.38
N THR A 436 13.39 13.61 -1.60
CA THR A 436 12.90 13.36 -0.24
C THR A 436 11.42 13.00 -0.31
N LEU A 437 11.07 11.82 0.21
CA LEU A 437 9.69 11.34 0.28
C LEU A 437 9.20 11.37 1.72
N TYR A 438 7.90 11.56 1.90
CA TYR A 438 7.24 11.65 3.20
C TYR A 438 6.21 10.53 3.34
N ASP A 439 6.20 9.86 4.50
CA ASP A 439 5.18 8.90 4.88
C ASP A 439 4.50 9.33 6.18
N TYR A 440 3.35 10.00 6.04
CA TYR A 440 2.49 10.44 7.14
C TYR A 440 1.61 9.32 7.72
N GLN A 441 1.70 8.10 7.17
CA GLN A 441 0.94 6.94 7.62
C GLN A 441 1.84 5.86 8.23
N ALA A 442 3.09 6.19 8.57
CA ALA A 442 4.05 5.27 9.14
C ALA A 442 3.70 4.89 10.59
N LEU A 443 4.30 3.80 11.07
CA LEU A 443 4.17 3.32 12.45
C LEU A 443 5.55 3.20 13.07
N CYS A 444 5.82 4.02 14.07
CA CYS A 444 7.07 3.99 14.81
C CYS A 444 6.90 3.15 16.06
N ARG A 445 7.98 2.44 16.43
CA ARG A 445 8.02 1.68 17.68
C ARG A 445 8.40 2.64 18.78
N VAL A 446 7.46 2.90 19.68
CA VAL A 446 7.76 3.61 20.91
C VAL A 446 8.07 2.55 21.95
N TYR A 447 9.29 2.59 22.47
CA TYR A 447 9.59 1.90 23.71
C TYR A 447 8.81 2.65 24.79
N SER A 448 7.86 2.00 25.44
CA SER A 448 7.23 2.61 26.60
C SER A 448 8.36 2.92 27.57
N GLU A 449 8.69 4.20 27.75
CA GLU A 449 9.42 4.62 28.92
C GLU A 449 8.67 4.02 30.11
N SER A 450 9.42 3.28 30.93
CA SER A 450 8.94 2.64 32.14
C SER A 450 7.89 3.52 32.80
N ARG A 451 6.67 3.01 32.95
CA ARG A 451 5.61 3.70 33.71
C ARG A 451 6.25 4.23 34.98
N ASP A 452 6.36 5.54 35.06
CA ASP A 452 6.97 6.20 36.19
C ASP A 452 6.23 5.72 37.44
N SER A 453 7.02 5.35 38.44
CA SER A 453 6.68 4.51 39.59
C SER A 453 5.84 5.26 40.64
N GLY A 454 4.81 5.99 40.20
CA GLY A 454 3.85 6.67 41.07
C GLY A 454 2.79 5.74 41.68
N HIS A 455 2.58 4.56 41.11
CA HIS A 455 1.66 3.53 41.67
C HIS A 455 2.34 2.57 42.66
N THR A 456 3.67 2.53 42.71
CA THR A 456 4.47 1.61 43.55
C THR A 456 4.53 2.01 45.03
N LEU A 457 4.09 3.21 45.42
CA LEU A 457 4.06 3.63 46.83
C LEU A 457 2.88 3.07 47.63
N LEU A 458 1.79 2.69 46.95
CA LEU A 458 0.62 2.06 47.58
C LEU A 458 0.70 0.53 47.57
N ASP A 459 1.59 -0.03 46.75
CA ASP A 459 1.82 -1.46 46.59
C ASP A 459 2.24 -2.20 47.89
N PRO A 460 3.09 -1.65 48.79
CA PRO A 460 3.41 -2.38 50.03
C PRO A 460 2.21 -2.50 50.98
N TYR A 461 1.30 -1.51 51.00
CA TYR A 461 0.11 -1.56 51.84
C TYR A 461 -0.95 -2.51 51.25
N PHE A 462 -1.15 -2.50 49.93
CA PHE A 462 -2.07 -3.42 49.27
C PHE A 462 -1.54 -4.86 49.27
N ALA A 463 -0.24 -5.07 49.08
CA ALA A 463 0.41 -6.37 49.22
C ALA A 463 0.33 -6.89 50.66
N PHE A 464 0.54 -6.02 51.66
CA PHE A 464 0.36 -6.39 53.07
C PHE A 464 -1.10 -6.75 53.38
N LEU A 465 -2.07 -5.92 52.96
CA LEU A 465 -3.49 -6.21 53.17
C LEU A 465 -3.96 -7.46 52.43
N ALA A 466 -3.44 -7.72 51.23
CA ALA A 466 -3.70 -8.93 50.48
C ALA A 466 -3.05 -10.16 51.14
N ALA A 467 -1.84 -10.05 51.68
CA ALA A 467 -1.19 -11.12 52.44
C ALA A 467 -1.92 -11.41 53.76
N VAL A 468 -2.37 -10.37 54.48
CA VAL A 468 -3.19 -10.53 55.69
C VAL A 468 -4.54 -11.16 55.35
N LYS A 469 -5.19 -10.72 54.27
CA LYS A 469 -6.45 -11.31 53.81
C LYS A 469 -6.25 -12.77 53.37
N TRP A 470 -5.19 -13.07 52.64
CA TRP A 470 -4.85 -14.42 52.20
C TRP A 470 -4.55 -15.32 53.39
N THR A 471 -3.68 -14.91 54.32
CA THR A 471 -3.39 -15.69 55.54
C THR A 471 -4.63 -15.91 56.39
N LEU A 472 -5.53 -14.92 56.53
CA LEU A 472 -6.80 -15.14 57.23
C LEU A 472 -7.71 -16.12 56.48
N THR A 473 -7.73 -16.07 55.15
CA THR A 473 -8.56 -16.96 54.33
C THR A 473 -8.03 -18.39 54.41
N GLU A 474 -6.71 -18.58 54.32
CA GLU A 474 -6.05 -19.88 54.48
C GLU A 474 -6.18 -20.40 55.92
N LEU A 475 -6.12 -19.55 56.93
CA LEU A 475 -6.31 -19.97 58.32
C LEU A 475 -7.77 -20.39 58.58
N VAL A 476 -8.74 -19.73 57.95
CA VAL A 476 -10.14 -20.16 57.96
C VAL A 476 -10.33 -21.47 57.19
N ILE A 477 -9.72 -21.63 56.01
CA ILE A 477 -9.77 -22.89 55.24
C ILE A 477 -9.07 -24.02 56.02
N PHE A 478 -7.92 -23.76 56.63
CA PHE A 478 -7.18 -24.72 57.47
C PHE A 478 -7.95 -25.14 58.73
N LEU A 479 -8.71 -24.22 59.34
CA LEU A 479 -9.60 -24.54 60.46
C LEU A 479 -10.85 -25.31 60.03
N VAL A 480 -11.31 -25.14 58.79
CA VAL A 480 -12.50 -25.81 58.23
C VAL A 480 -12.15 -27.17 57.59
N GLU A 481 -10.95 -27.33 57.03
CA GLU A 481 -10.48 -28.50 56.28
C GLU A 481 -9.13 -29.01 56.79
N PHE A 482 -9.01 -29.30 58.08
CA PHE A 482 -7.79 -29.92 58.62
C PHE A 482 -7.64 -31.36 58.08
N ASN A 483 -7.08 -31.50 56.88
CA ASN A 483 -6.76 -32.76 56.22
C ASN A 483 -5.39 -32.63 55.52
N LEU A 484 -4.40 -33.40 55.99
CA LEU A 484 -2.96 -33.27 55.74
C LEU A 484 -2.49 -33.57 54.29
N TYR A 485 -3.38 -33.57 53.31
CA TYR A 485 -3.08 -34.04 51.95
C TYR A 485 -2.95 -32.94 50.88
N SER A 486 -3.27 -31.67 51.18
CA SER A 486 -3.22 -30.57 50.19
C SER A 486 -1.91 -29.77 50.15
N TRP A 487 -0.93 -30.08 51.01
CA TRP A 487 0.34 -29.32 51.07
C TRP A 487 1.22 -29.56 49.83
N TRP A 488 1.05 -30.67 49.10
CA TRP A 488 2.05 -31.10 48.12
C TRP A 488 1.89 -30.58 46.69
N ASN A 489 0.83 -29.84 46.36
CA ASN A 489 0.66 -29.22 45.04
C ASN A 489 0.41 -27.72 45.16
N SER A 490 1.48 -26.94 45.16
CA SER A 490 1.41 -25.54 44.75
C SER A 490 2.26 -25.39 43.49
N ASP A 491 1.59 -25.06 42.39
CA ASP A 491 2.23 -24.82 41.11
C ASP A 491 3.16 -23.62 41.20
N PHE A 492 4.39 -23.82 40.75
CA PHE A 492 5.40 -22.79 40.60
C PHE A 492 4.90 -21.68 39.67
N THR A 493 4.94 -20.44 40.16
CA THR A 493 4.71 -19.25 39.34
C THR A 493 5.84 -19.10 38.31
N ALA A 494 5.49 -19.24 37.04
CA ALA A 494 6.40 -18.93 35.93
C ALA A 494 6.57 -17.41 35.83
N LYS A 495 7.81 -16.94 36.04
CA LYS A 495 8.20 -15.55 35.77
C LYS A 495 8.44 -15.42 34.26
N ALA A 496 7.44 -14.93 33.53
CA ALA A 496 7.62 -14.50 32.15
C ALA A 496 8.38 -13.17 32.14
N GLN A 497 9.64 -13.17 31.70
CA GLN A 497 10.29 -11.95 31.23
C GLN A 497 9.62 -11.56 29.91
N THR A 498 8.60 -10.74 30.00
CA THR A 498 8.10 -10.01 28.83
C THR A 498 9.10 -8.92 28.52
N ALA A 499 9.78 -9.01 27.38
CA ALA A 499 10.35 -7.83 26.73
C ALA A 499 9.23 -6.77 26.72
N GLY A 500 9.54 -5.56 27.22
CA GLY A 500 8.53 -4.51 27.37
C GLY A 500 7.70 -4.38 26.08
N PRO A 501 6.36 -4.28 26.16
CA PRO A 501 5.54 -4.23 24.97
C PRO A 501 5.93 -3.01 24.13
N SER A 502 6.59 -3.24 22.99
CA SER A 502 6.82 -2.20 22.01
C SER A 502 5.47 -1.82 21.40
N MET A 503 4.99 -0.62 21.75
CA MET A 503 3.73 -0.12 21.22
C MET A 503 4.03 0.59 19.90
N GLN A 504 3.36 0.16 18.83
CA GLN A 504 3.42 0.87 17.56
C GLN A 504 2.46 2.04 17.59
N VAL A 505 2.97 3.25 17.35
CA VAL A 505 2.20 4.49 17.34
C VAL A 505 2.34 5.12 15.96
N PRO A 506 1.28 5.75 15.41
CA PRO A 506 1.41 6.54 14.20
C PRO A 506 2.47 7.63 14.36
N CYS A 507 3.35 7.73 13.37
CA CYS A 507 4.39 8.73 13.30
C CYS A 507 4.56 9.16 11.84
N ASP A 508 5.22 10.30 11.65
CA ASP A 508 5.56 10.81 10.34
C ASP A 508 7.03 10.49 10.08
N THR A 509 7.33 9.87 8.94
CA THR A 509 8.71 9.59 8.55
C THR A 509 9.06 10.28 7.25
N GLU A 510 10.32 10.67 7.11
CA GLU A 510 10.91 11.07 5.84
C GLU A 510 12.00 10.08 5.44
N TYR A 511 12.14 9.81 4.14
CA TYR A 511 13.20 8.96 3.64
C TYR A 511 13.73 9.48 2.31
N PRO A 512 15.06 9.43 2.09
CA PRO A 512 15.64 9.81 0.83
C PRO A 512 15.51 8.68 -0.18
N ALA A 513 15.13 9.04 -1.39
CA ALA A 513 15.14 8.17 -2.55
C ALA A 513 15.98 8.77 -3.67
N PHE A 514 16.45 7.92 -4.59
CA PHE A 514 17.42 8.31 -5.60
C PHE A 514 16.92 7.94 -7.00
N VAL A 515 17.16 8.84 -7.95
CA VAL A 515 16.77 8.67 -9.36
C VAL A 515 17.90 9.22 -10.23
N SER A 516 18.30 8.46 -11.24
CA SER A 516 19.26 8.91 -12.27
C SER A 516 18.62 9.94 -13.19
N GLU A 517 19.37 10.97 -13.56
CA GLU A 517 18.94 11.97 -14.55
C GLU A 517 19.10 11.42 -15.97
N ARG A 518 18.06 11.56 -16.83
CA ARG A 518 18.04 10.91 -18.16
C ARG A 518 19.01 11.55 -19.17
N THR A 519 19.47 12.78 -18.93
CA THR A 519 20.33 13.52 -19.87
C THR A 519 21.78 13.08 -19.83
N ILE A 520 22.22 12.52 -18.70
CA ILE A 520 23.63 12.20 -18.45
C ILE A 520 23.81 10.69 -18.59
N LYS A 521 24.37 10.27 -19.72
CA LYS A 521 24.56 8.83 -20.03
C LYS A 521 25.88 8.28 -19.54
N GLU A 522 26.91 9.12 -19.48
CA GLU A 522 28.27 8.75 -19.15
C GLU A 522 28.87 9.82 -18.26
N ASN A 523 29.60 9.39 -17.23
CA ASN A 523 30.39 10.26 -16.38
C ASN A 523 31.61 9.53 -15.85
N MET A 524 32.68 10.29 -15.64
CA MET A 524 33.88 9.84 -14.97
C MET A 524 34.28 10.84 -13.90
N GLY A 525 34.82 10.36 -12.80
CA GLY A 525 35.17 11.20 -11.68
C GLY A 525 36.32 10.64 -10.86
N ASN A 526 37.06 11.56 -10.24
CA ASN A 526 38.11 11.25 -9.29
C ASN A 526 37.69 11.80 -7.92
N ILE A 527 37.91 11.02 -6.88
CA ILE A 527 37.56 11.32 -5.49
C ILE A 527 38.87 11.33 -4.70
N ASP A 528 39.13 12.42 -3.99
CA ASP A 528 40.28 12.52 -3.08
C ASP A 528 39.87 11.96 -1.72
N CYS A 529 40.58 10.92 -1.26
CA CYS A 529 40.28 10.19 -0.03
C CYS A 529 41.38 10.38 1.02
N ASP A 530 41.90 11.60 1.15
CA ASP A 530 42.92 11.99 2.13
C ASP A 530 44.20 11.11 2.07
N GLY A 531 44.79 11.00 0.87
CA GLY A 531 46.06 10.30 0.67
C GLY A 531 46.10 9.39 -0.56
N CYS A 532 44.95 9.12 -1.17
CA CYS A 532 44.84 8.44 -2.46
C CYS A 532 43.65 8.96 -3.27
N ILE A 533 43.69 8.75 -4.58
CA ILE A 533 42.64 9.18 -5.51
C ILE A 533 41.89 7.94 -5.96
N LYS A 534 40.60 7.86 -5.64
CA LYS A 534 39.69 6.81 -6.13
C LYS A 534 39.00 7.29 -7.40
N SER A 535 39.22 6.59 -8.51
CA SER A 535 38.59 6.91 -9.79
C SER A 535 37.39 6.01 -10.06
N PHE A 536 36.38 6.53 -10.76
CA PHE A 536 35.22 5.76 -11.18
C PHE A 536 34.72 6.20 -12.55
N VAL A 537 34.06 5.27 -13.24
CA VAL A 537 33.37 5.49 -14.51
C VAL A 537 31.96 4.90 -14.39
N ILE A 538 30.96 5.65 -14.82
CA ILE A 538 29.58 5.21 -14.94
C ILE A 538 29.10 5.37 -16.38
N GLN A 539 28.49 4.34 -16.93
CA GLN A 539 27.94 4.34 -18.29
C GLN A 539 26.57 3.67 -18.32
N GLN A 540 25.59 4.33 -18.93
CA GLN A 540 24.27 3.78 -19.16
C GLN A 540 24.31 2.72 -20.27
N ILE A 541 23.71 1.56 -20.02
CA ILE A 541 23.55 0.52 -21.04
C ILE A 541 22.41 0.93 -21.99
N PRO A 542 22.67 1.02 -23.31
CA PRO A 542 21.66 1.40 -24.29
C PRO A 542 20.40 0.53 -24.21
N SER A 543 19.24 1.14 -24.46
CA SER A 543 17.94 0.48 -24.44
C SER A 543 17.58 -0.22 -23.12
N SER A 544 18.14 0.23 -21.99
CA SER A 544 17.82 -0.29 -20.67
C SER A 544 17.80 0.80 -19.59
N ASN A 545 17.29 0.45 -18.40
CA ASN A 545 17.39 1.27 -17.19
C ASN A 545 18.69 1.05 -16.40
N LEU A 546 19.64 0.29 -16.94
CA LEU A 546 20.84 -0.15 -16.22
C LEU A 546 22.03 0.78 -16.47
N PHE A 547 22.88 0.88 -15.46
CA PHE A 547 24.17 1.55 -15.52
C PHE A 547 25.27 0.59 -15.08
N MET A 548 26.35 0.52 -15.85
CA MET A 548 27.58 -0.14 -15.45
C MET A 548 28.46 0.88 -14.72
N VAL A 549 28.89 0.54 -13.51
CA VAL A 549 29.80 1.37 -12.70
C VAL A 549 31.08 0.59 -12.47
N VAL A 550 32.20 1.19 -12.82
CA VAL A 550 33.53 0.63 -12.63
C VAL A 550 34.27 1.53 -11.65
N VAL A 551 34.77 0.94 -10.57
CA VAL A 551 35.36 1.66 -9.44
C VAL A 551 36.73 1.09 -9.13
N ASP A 552 37.72 1.96 -9.00
CA ASP A 552 39.07 1.58 -8.54
C ASP A 552 39.05 1.19 -7.06
N ASN A 553 39.49 -0.01 -6.74
CA ASN A 553 39.51 -0.58 -5.38
C ASN A 553 40.88 -0.43 -4.69
N THR A 554 41.86 0.23 -5.31
CA THR A 554 43.21 0.40 -4.71
C THR A 554 43.24 1.38 -3.53
N CYS A 555 42.20 2.19 -3.36
CA CYS A 555 42.10 3.26 -2.38
C CYS A 555 40.88 3.05 -1.47
N ASP A 556 41.12 3.00 -0.15
CA ASP A 556 40.05 2.90 0.85
C ASP A 556 39.52 4.29 1.19
N CYS A 557 38.22 4.50 0.95
CA CYS A 557 37.52 5.76 1.18
C CYS A 557 36.48 5.65 2.31
N SER A 558 36.73 4.78 3.30
CA SER A 558 35.83 4.54 4.44
C SER A 558 35.53 5.77 5.32
N ASN A 559 36.26 6.87 5.16
CA ASN A 559 35.96 8.15 5.84
C ASN A 559 34.63 8.77 5.39
N PHE A 560 34.13 8.42 4.20
CA PHE A 560 32.83 8.87 3.72
C PHE A 560 31.72 8.03 4.35
N GLU A 561 30.77 8.68 5.02
CA GLU A 561 29.61 7.99 5.59
C GLU A 561 28.78 7.31 4.50
N PRO A 562 28.30 6.06 4.74
CA PRO A 562 27.43 5.37 3.80
C PRO A 562 26.09 6.12 3.68
N ILE A 563 25.59 6.22 2.45
CA ILE A 563 24.31 6.87 2.18
C ILE A 563 23.21 5.81 2.34
N THR A 564 22.39 5.95 3.37
CA THR A 564 21.26 5.05 3.64
C THR A 564 19.95 5.60 3.08
N MET A 565 18.99 4.70 2.84
CA MET A 565 17.60 5.02 2.46
C MET A 565 16.63 4.70 3.60
N GLU A 566 17.14 4.60 4.84
CA GLU A 566 16.31 4.25 5.98
C GLU A 566 15.38 5.40 6.38
N PRO A 567 14.13 5.11 6.77
CA PRO A 567 13.19 6.14 7.18
C PRO A 567 13.58 6.76 8.51
N ILE A 568 13.56 8.09 8.53
CA ILE A 568 13.89 8.93 9.68
C ILE A 568 12.57 9.50 10.23
N GLU A 569 12.35 9.38 11.54
CA GLU A 569 11.17 9.97 12.18
C GLU A 569 11.28 11.50 12.22
N ILE A 570 10.21 12.17 11.77
CA ILE A 570 10.12 13.63 11.78
C ILE A 570 9.71 14.07 13.19
N MET A 571 10.69 14.57 13.94
CA MET A 571 10.43 15.17 15.25
C MET A 571 9.95 16.61 15.11
N TYR A 572 8.65 16.84 15.29
CA TYR A 572 8.11 18.20 15.31
C TYR A 572 8.42 18.91 16.62
N ASN A 573 9.19 20.00 16.53
CA ASN A 573 9.37 20.94 17.63
C ASN A 573 8.02 21.50 18.11
N GLU A 574 7.91 21.84 19.39
CA GLU A 574 6.66 22.37 19.97
C GLU A 574 6.14 23.60 19.22
N SER A 575 7.03 24.51 18.81
CA SER A 575 6.69 25.69 18.02
C SER A 575 6.03 25.32 16.68
N LEU A 576 6.56 24.33 15.96
CA LEU A 576 6.03 23.88 14.66
C LEU A 576 4.66 23.21 14.83
N LYS A 577 4.45 22.45 15.92
CA LYS A 577 3.13 21.89 16.25
C LYS A 577 2.10 23.00 16.46
N CYS A 578 2.46 24.05 17.19
CA CYS A 578 1.58 25.19 17.41
C CYS A 578 1.31 25.98 16.12
N GLU A 579 2.31 26.15 15.25
CA GLU A 579 2.13 26.80 13.94
C GLU A 579 1.19 26.01 13.04
N ARG A 580 1.33 24.69 12.96
CA ARG A 580 0.38 23.81 12.26
C ARG A 580 -1.05 23.93 12.79
N ILE A 581 -1.23 24.14 14.10
CA ILE A 581 -2.57 24.36 14.68
C ILE A 581 -3.14 25.74 14.33
N LYS A 582 -2.28 26.76 14.21
CA LYS A 582 -2.68 28.12 13.78
C LYS A 582 -3.09 28.14 12.32
N VAL A 583 -2.40 27.40 11.46
CA VAL A 583 -2.76 27.20 10.05
C VAL A 583 -3.87 26.15 9.97
N GLN A 584 -5.09 26.56 10.33
CA GLN A 584 -6.24 25.68 10.17
C GLN A 584 -6.53 25.49 8.68
N LYS A 585 -6.46 24.24 8.21
CA LYS A 585 -6.89 23.89 6.86
C LYS A 585 -8.36 24.22 6.65
N ASP A 586 -8.74 24.58 5.42
CA ASP A 586 -10.13 24.85 5.07
C ASP A 586 -11.01 23.64 5.34
N ARG A 587 -12.13 23.88 6.03
CA ARG A 587 -13.13 22.86 6.39
C ARG A 587 -14.52 23.45 6.23
N ARG A 588 -15.43 22.66 5.66
CA ARG A 588 -16.81 23.10 5.46
C ARG A 588 -17.72 22.52 6.54
N ARG A 589 -18.41 23.40 7.27
CA ARG A 589 -19.42 23.00 8.26
C ARG A 589 -20.66 22.41 7.56
N PRO A 590 -21.43 21.54 8.24
CA PRO A 590 -22.75 21.14 7.76
C PRO A 590 -23.64 22.36 7.49
N ASP A 591 -24.46 22.30 6.45
CA ASP A 591 -25.29 23.44 6.02
C ASP A 591 -26.39 23.75 7.07
N THR A 592 -26.85 22.75 7.83
CA THR A 592 -27.88 22.91 8.88
C THR A 592 -27.36 22.48 10.25
N CYS A 593 -27.70 23.25 11.28
CA CYS A 593 -27.47 22.92 12.68
C CYS A 593 -28.77 23.18 13.46
N HIS A 594 -29.26 22.19 14.20
CA HIS A 594 -30.47 22.30 15.02
C HIS A 594 -30.09 22.18 16.50
N PRO A 595 -29.54 23.24 17.12
CA PRO A 595 -29.06 23.19 18.50
C PRO A 595 -30.17 23.37 19.55
N PHE A 596 -31.36 23.81 19.12
CA PHE A 596 -32.47 24.17 20.00
C PHE A 596 -33.80 23.88 19.30
N HIS A 597 -34.77 23.38 20.07
CA HIS A 597 -36.17 23.29 19.65
C HIS A 597 -37.06 24.02 20.66
N SER A 598 -38.08 24.74 20.20
CA SER A 598 -38.96 25.53 21.09
C SER A 598 -39.76 24.69 22.10
N GLU A 599 -39.95 23.41 21.79
CA GLU A 599 -40.65 22.44 22.67
C GLU A 599 -39.66 21.62 23.52
N GLU A 600 -38.36 21.89 23.43
CA GLU A 600 -37.35 21.26 24.29
C GLU A 600 -37.57 21.73 25.74
N ASN A 601 -37.58 20.80 26.70
CA ASN A 601 -37.77 21.12 28.11
C ASN A 601 -36.41 21.29 28.82
N PRO A 602 -35.92 22.52 29.05
CA PRO A 602 -34.64 22.74 29.70
C PRO A 602 -34.66 22.45 31.21
N MET A 603 -35.82 22.10 31.79
CA MET A 603 -35.97 21.89 33.24
C MET A 603 -35.74 20.44 33.70
N GLU A 604 -35.46 19.50 32.80
CA GLU A 604 -35.16 18.10 33.19
C GLU A 604 -33.82 17.96 33.92
N CYS A 605 -32.88 18.90 33.76
CA CYS A 605 -31.62 18.93 34.50
C CYS A 605 -31.74 19.68 35.84
N GLY A 606 -32.54 19.13 36.77
CA GLY A 606 -32.71 19.71 38.10
C GLY A 606 -33.30 18.78 39.16
N GLY A 607 -33.58 17.52 38.83
CA GLY A 607 -34.07 16.51 39.77
C GLY A 607 -32.96 15.99 40.67
N ALA A 608 -32.40 16.83 41.54
CA ALA A 608 -31.72 16.30 42.72
C ALA A 608 -32.75 15.44 43.46
N THR A 609 -32.46 14.14 43.56
CA THR A 609 -33.22 13.21 44.39
C THR A 609 -33.34 13.84 45.77
N SER A 610 -34.53 14.34 46.13
CA SER A 610 -34.79 14.69 47.51
C SER A 610 -34.54 13.41 48.30
N LEU A 611 -33.51 13.40 49.15
CA LEU A 611 -33.23 12.31 50.09
C LEU A 611 -34.49 12.13 50.95
N THR A 612 -35.38 11.25 50.50
CA THR A 612 -36.51 10.80 51.31
C THR A 612 -35.89 10.06 52.48
N SER A 613 -35.95 10.66 53.66
CA SER A 613 -35.41 10.11 54.90
C SER A 613 -35.99 8.70 55.08
N PHE A 614 -35.14 7.69 54.90
CA PHE A 614 -35.52 6.29 54.93
C PHE A 614 -36.07 5.96 56.31
N LEU A 615 -37.38 5.68 56.40
CA LEU A 615 -38.10 5.46 57.66
C LEU A 615 -37.43 4.37 58.52
N ALA A 616 -36.76 3.40 57.87
CA ALA A 616 -36.04 2.32 58.53
C ALA A 616 -34.80 2.81 59.30
N ALA A 617 -34.13 3.88 58.87
CA ALA A 617 -33.00 4.45 59.62
C ALA A 617 -33.47 5.13 60.92
N LYS A 618 -34.65 5.77 60.90
CA LYS A 618 -35.27 6.33 62.12
C LYS A 618 -35.75 5.25 63.08
N LEU A 619 -36.33 4.16 62.55
CA LEU A 619 -36.72 3.00 63.35
C LEU A 619 -35.52 2.26 63.94
N PHE A 620 -34.41 2.15 63.22
CA PHE A 620 -33.16 1.54 63.71
C PHE A 620 -32.53 2.37 64.84
N CYS A 621 -32.49 3.70 64.70
CA CYS A 621 -32.05 4.59 65.79
C CYS A 621 -32.98 4.54 67.01
N ALA A 622 -34.30 4.44 66.81
CA ALA A 622 -35.24 4.28 67.92
C ALA A 622 -35.08 2.92 68.63
N PHE A 623 -34.83 1.84 67.89
CA PHE A 623 -34.53 0.53 68.45
C PHE A 623 -33.22 0.51 69.25
N LEU A 624 -32.17 1.19 68.76
CA LEU A 624 -30.89 1.31 69.48
C LEU A 624 -31.02 2.11 70.79
N VAL A 625 -31.85 3.15 70.82
CA VAL A 625 -32.10 3.93 72.05
C VAL A 625 -32.94 3.15 73.07
N LEU A 626 -33.81 2.24 72.62
CA LEU A 626 -34.58 1.36 73.50
C LEU A 626 -33.77 0.18 74.06
N PHE A 627 -32.70 -0.25 73.39
CA PHE A 627 -31.80 -1.32 73.88
C PHE A 627 -30.67 -0.82 74.80
N LEU A 628 -30.47 0.50 74.91
CA LEU A 628 -29.49 1.13 75.82
C LEU A 628 -30.12 1.67 77.11
N ARG A 629 -31.28 1.15 77.53
CA ARG A 629 -31.94 1.51 78.78
C ARG A 629 -32.31 0.32 79.64
#